data_AF-R7PUL4-F1
#
_entry.id   AF-R7PUL4-F1
#
_cell.length_a   1.000
_cell.length_b   1.000
_cell.length_c   1.000
_cell.angle_alpha   90.00
_cell.angle_beta   90.00
_cell.angle_gamma   90.00
#
_symmetry.space_group_name_H-M   'P 1'
#
loop_
_entity.id
_entity.type
_entity.pdbx_description
1 polymer ?
#
loop_
_entity_poly.entity_id
_entity_poly.type
_entity_poly.pdbx_seq_one_letter_code
_entity_poly.pdbx_strand_id
1 'polypeptide(L)'
;MTENNWKLVDAFFDKYDLVDHHIKSYNDFINSGIQNIIDITEPITLENGKYTLKTGKLFIEKPFTKEADGSKSMIYPAEARLRNLNYSAHMYLEMALNEEGEDNPLEKVYIGELPVMLKSDICHLHGLSDEELIEQGEDPQDLGGYFIVNGSERAVVTMEEIAPNKIILERIGDVEDRRAKAIVTSIKSGFRARISLEYKKPRKSGVFLRISFPYVPGEIPLVILLRALGLATDQEIITAISNDPNFQMIIADDIQVSLSQLKLDQKEMDGMDKEERRQYLQLAAIKYIGNRVAKGMTEEYRIKRAEDVINRYLLPHMGIESERREAKATYLAEMTEMLLQVIDEQREPHDKDHYTNKRLRVSGDLMEDLFRVAFTSLTRDMSYQLERSISRGKELSIKQAVRSDVLTENIKHAIATGNWVGGRAGVSQLLDRTSYMGTLSHLRRVVSPLTRSQPHFEARDLHPTQFGKICPNETPEGPNCGLVKNLALMCNISEGSDEQEIIDVIKKMNVLED
;
A
#
# COMPACT_ATOMS: atom_id res chain seq x y z
N MET A 1 6.40 -5.32 -41.14
CA MET A 1 5.88 -3.95 -40.92
C MET A 1 6.21 -3.12 -42.15
N THR A 2 5.25 -2.39 -42.71
CA THR A 2 5.48 -1.42 -43.79
C THR A 2 6.16 -0.17 -43.23
N GLU A 3 6.97 0.55 -44.02
CA GLU A 3 7.72 1.75 -43.58
C GLU A 3 6.84 2.82 -42.89
N ASN A 4 5.57 2.94 -43.29
CA ASN A 4 4.63 3.89 -42.70
C ASN A 4 4.31 3.61 -41.21
N ASN A 5 4.46 2.39 -40.73
CA ASN A 5 4.14 2.05 -39.35
C ASN A 5 5.23 2.50 -38.36
N TRP A 6 6.48 2.65 -38.79
CA TRP A 6 7.56 3.13 -37.94
C TRP A 6 7.34 4.58 -37.51
N LYS A 7 6.74 5.42 -38.36
CA LYS A 7 6.36 6.79 -37.99
C LYS A 7 5.42 6.86 -36.79
N LEU A 8 4.57 5.84 -36.58
CA LEU A 8 3.71 5.76 -35.40
C LEU A 8 4.50 5.41 -34.13
N VAL A 9 5.56 4.60 -34.28
CA VAL A 9 6.48 4.27 -33.19
C VAL A 9 7.32 5.50 -32.83
N ASP A 10 7.81 6.23 -33.81
CA ASP A 10 8.53 7.49 -33.60
C ASP A 10 7.63 8.50 -32.88
N ALA A 11 6.39 8.69 -33.36
CA ALA A 11 5.41 9.56 -32.70
C ALA A 11 5.05 9.12 -31.27
N PHE A 12 5.17 7.83 -30.95
CA PHE A 12 5.01 7.35 -29.57
C PHE A 12 6.19 7.83 -28.71
N PHE A 13 7.43 7.70 -29.19
CA PHE A 13 8.62 8.13 -28.44
C PHE A 13 8.82 9.65 -28.41
N ASP A 14 8.24 10.39 -29.36
CA ASP A 14 8.15 11.85 -29.29
C ASP A 14 7.31 12.33 -28.09
N LYS A 15 6.38 11.49 -27.62
CA LYS A 15 5.49 11.80 -26.48
C LYS A 15 5.90 11.10 -25.18
N TYR A 16 6.42 9.89 -25.27
CA TYR A 16 6.74 9.05 -24.12
C TYR A 16 8.20 8.63 -24.15
N ASP A 17 8.95 9.02 -23.14
CA ASP A 17 10.35 8.61 -22.98
C ASP A 17 10.45 7.22 -22.33
N LEU A 18 11.60 6.56 -22.52
CA LEU A 18 11.86 5.19 -22.06
C LEU A 18 11.83 5.04 -20.54
N VAL A 19 12.12 6.11 -19.81
CA VAL A 19 12.21 6.16 -18.33
C VAL A 19 11.09 6.98 -17.68
N ASP A 20 10.11 7.42 -18.48
CA ASP A 20 9.01 8.28 -18.05
C ASP A 20 8.25 7.73 -16.84
N HIS A 21 8.04 6.42 -16.78
CA HIS A 21 7.33 5.76 -15.69
C HIS A 21 7.95 6.06 -14.31
N HIS A 22 9.26 6.26 -14.23
CA HIS A 22 9.94 6.65 -13.01
C HIS A 22 9.77 8.14 -12.69
N ILE A 23 9.97 9.00 -13.68
CA ILE A 23 9.92 10.46 -13.52
C ILE A 23 8.49 10.92 -13.23
N LYS A 24 7.52 10.51 -14.04
CA LYS A 24 6.11 10.88 -13.88
C LYS A 24 5.55 10.40 -12.54
N SER A 25 5.86 9.16 -12.15
CA SER A 25 5.45 8.64 -10.84
C SER A 25 6.11 9.38 -9.69
N TYR A 26 7.38 9.74 -9.79
CA TYR A 26 8.05 10.54 -8.77
C TYR A 26 7.47 11.96 -8.70
N ASN A 27 7.17 12.59 -9.83
CA ASN A 27 6.51 13.90 -9.89
C ASN A 27 5.13 13.85 -9.22
N ASP A 28 4.31 12.83 -9.49
CA ASP A 28 3.02 12.65 -8.81
C ASP A 28 3.20 12.48 -7.29
N PHE A 29 4.18 11.68 -6.86
CA PHE A 29 4.53 11.55 -5.45
C PHE A 29 4.87 12.91 -4.81
N ILE A 30 5.67 13.76 -5.48
CA ILE A 30 6.03 15.10 -5.00
C ILE A 30 4.82 16.05 -4.96
N ASN A 31 4.02 16.05 -6.02
CA ASN A 31 2.96 17.04 -6.22
C ASN A 31 1.69 16.74 -5.40
N SER A 32 1.33 15.47 -5.27
CA SER A 32 0.09 15.04 -4.59
C SER A 32 0.37 14.07 -3.45
N GLY A 33 1.23 13.07 -3.68
CA GLY A 33 1.45 11.95 -2.78
C GLY A 33 1.89 12.35 -1.38
N ILE A 34 2.90 13.23 -1.24
CA ILE A 34 3.41 13.63 0.07
C ILE A 34 2.34 14.37 0.89
N GLN A 35 1.62 15.31 0.28
CA GLN A 35 0.59 16.07 0.99
C GLN A 35 -0.55 15.15 1.43
N ASN A 36 -0.97 14.20 0.58
CA ASN A 36 -1.97 13.19 0.94
C ASN A 36 -1.53 12.34 2.15
N ILE A 37 -0.25 12.00 2.28
CA ILE A 37 0.26 11.28 3.46
C ILE A 37 0.13 12.12 4.72
N ILE A 38 0.48 13.41 4.64
CA ILE A 38 0.45 14.33 5.77
C ILE A 38 -1.00 14.55 6.22
N ASP A 39 -1.93 14.77 5.29
CA ASP A 39 -3.34 15.06 5.57
C ASP A 39 -4.08 13.87 6.19
N ILE A 40 -3.69 12.64 5.83
CA ILE A 40 -4.25 11.41 6.41
C ILE A 40 -3.77 11.18 7.85
N THR A 41 -2.62 11.74 8.23
CA THR A 41 -2.03 11.48 9.54
C THR A 41 -2.83 12.21 10.63
N GLU A 42 -3.32 11.46 11.63
CA GLU A 42 -4.09 12.04 12.73
C GLU A 42 -3.27 13.12 13.49
N PRO A 43 -3.91 14.20 13.95
CA PRO A 43 -3.24 15.22 14.76
C PRO A 43 -2.58 14.61 15.98
N ILE A 44 -1.35 15.03 16.28
CA ILE A 44 -0.64 14.56 17.47
C ILE A 44 -1.27 15.22 18.69
N THR A 45 -1.89 14.42 19.55
CA THR A 45 -2.46 14.85 20.83
C THR A 45 -1.51 14.50 21.98
N LEU A 46 -1.28 15.45 22.89
CA LEU A 46 -0.36 15.31 24.03
C LEU A 46 -1.10 15.60 25.34
N GLU A 47 -0.59 15.07 26.46
CA GLU A 47 -1.18 15.21 27.81
C GLU A 47 -2.70 14.98 27.84
N ASN A 48 -3.16 13.84 27.30
CA ASN A 48 -4.59 13.49 27.23
C ASN A 48 -5.49 14.51 26.49
N GLY A 49 -4.92 15.30 25.56
CA GLY A 49 -5.67 16.22 24.70
C GLY A 49 -5.42 17.70 24.95
N LYS A 50 -4.65 18.06 25.99
CA LYS A 50 -4.37 19.46 26.33
C LYS A 50 -3.64 20.23 25.23
N TYR A 51 -2.70 19.57 24.54
CA TYR A 51 -2.01 20.15 23.39
C TYR A 51 -2.29 19.32 22.14
N THR A 52 -2.57 20.00 21.04
CA THR A 52 -2.77 19.39 19.72
C THR A 52 -1.82 20.02 18.71
N LEU A 53 -1.01 19.19 18.05
CA LEU A 53 -0.19 19.63 16.92
C LEU A 53 -1.02 19.55 15.64
N LYS A 54 -1.28 20.70 15.03
CA LYS A 54 -1.88 20.80 13.69
C LYS A 54 -0.77 20.90 12.64
N THR A 55 -0.91 20.16 11.55
CA THR A 55 -0.06 20.25 10.36
C THR A 55 -0.80 20.97 9.23
N GLY A 56 -0.06 21.76 8.45
CA GLY A 56 -0.56 22.50 7.29
C GLY A 56 0.09 22.02 5.99
N LYS A 57 0.43 22.96 5.11
CA LYS A 57 1.03 22.66 3.81
C LYS A 57 2.52 22.32 3.91
N LEU A 58 2.96 21.42 3.05
CA LEU A 58 4.37 21.16 2.81
C LEU A 58 4.94 22.06 1.70
N PHE A 59 6.17 22.53 1.89
CA PHE A 59 6.96 23.24 0.90
C PHE A 59 8.26 22.48 0.65
N ILE A 60 8.60 22.30 -0.62
CA ILE A 60 9.84 21.64 -1.05
C ILE A 60 10.67 22.68 -1.81
N GLU A 61 11.81 23.04 -1.23
CA GLU A 61 12.79 23.92 -1.87
C GLU A 61 13.74 23.09 -2.75
N LYS A 62 14.02 23.58 -3.97
CA LYS A 62 14.96 22.91 -4.89
C LYS A 62 16.32 22.66 -4.24
N PRO A 63 17.10 21.67 -4.71
CA PRO A 63 18.36 21.28 -4.08
C PRO A 63 19.34 22.43 -3.86
N PHE A 64 19.83 22.53 -2.63
CA PHE A 64 20.93 23.40 -2.21
C PHE A 64 21.75 22.67 -1.14
N THR A 65 23.00 23.04 -0.96
CA THR A 65 23.84 22.56 0.14
C THR A 65 24.14 23.70 1.11
N LYS A 66 24.40 23.36 2.37
CA LYS A 66 24.91 24.31 3.37
C LYS A 66 26.40 24.10 3.49
N GLU A 67 27.17 25.12 3.12
CA GLU A 67 28.63 25.06 3.24
C GLU A 67 29.06 25.19 4.71
N ALA A 68 30.34 24.91 4.99
CA ALA A 68 30.86 24.91 6.37
C ALA A 68 30.75 26.28 7.07
N ASP A 69 30.65 27.37 6.30
CA ASP A 69 30.43 28.73 6.78
C ASP A 69 28.94 29.04 7.08
N GLY A 70 28.04 28.10 6.81
CA GLY A 70 26.60 28.23 6.98
C GLY A 70 25.88 28.91 5.81
N SER A 71 26.59 29.27 4.74
CA SER A 71 25.98 29.80 3.52
C SER A 71 25.22 28.71 2.76
N LYS A 72 24.12 29.11 2.10
CA LYS A 72 23.36 28.22 1.20
C LYS A 72 23.88 28.40 -0.21
N SER A 73 24.38 27.33 -0.83
CA SER A 73 24.80 27.30 -2.23
C SER A 73 23.88 26.37 -3.02
N MET A 74 23.47 26.80 -4.21
CA MET A 74 22.77 25.93 -5.15
C MET A 74 23.71 24.83 -5.61
N ILE A 75 23.21 23.59 -5.66
CA ILE A 75 24.01 22.42 -6.05
C ILE A 75 23.43 21.80 -7.32
N TYR A 76 24.29 21.45 -8.28
CA TYR A 76 23.91 20.69 -9.47
C TYR A 76 24.30 19.20 -9.31
N PRO A 77 23.67 18.28 -10.07
CA PRO A 77 23.96 16.85 -9.96
C PRO A 77 25.44 16.50 -10.20
N ALA A 78 26.10 17.09 -11.20
CA ALA A 78 27.55 16.93 -11.44
C ALA A 78 28.40 17.22 -10.20
N GLU A 79 28.10 18.33 -9.50
CA GLU A 79 28.78 18.69 -8.26
C GLU A 79 28.51 17.68 -7.14
N ALA A 80 27.26 17.22 -7.00
CA ALA A 80 26.90 16.22 -6.00
C ALA A 80 27.65 14.90 -6.20
N ARG A 81 27.85 14.47 -7.45
CA ARG A 81 28.67 13.29 -7.80
C ARG A 81 30.14 13.49 -7.39
N LEU A 82 30.75 14.62 -7.77
CA LEU A 82 32.18 14.88 -7.55
C LEU A 82 32.53 15.09 -6.07
N ARG A 83 31.65 15.73 -5.30
CA ARG A 83 31.88 16.04 -3.87
C ARG A 83 31.42 14.93 -2.91
N ASN A 84 30.92 13.80 -3.43
CA ASN A 84 30.29 12.74 -2.63
C ASN A 84 29.10 13.22 -1.78
N LEU A 85 28.32 14.17 -2.29
CA LEU A 85 27.16 14.75 -1.60
C LEU A 85 25.86 14.03 -1.99
N ASN A 86 24.79 14.36 -1.28
CA ASN A 86 23.44 13.95 -1.65
C ASN A 86 22.79 15.05 -2.49
N TYR A 87 22.18 14.67 -3.60
CA TYR A 87 21.36 15.59 -4.37
C TYR A 87 19.94 15.57 -3.79
N SER A 88 19.64 16.49 -2.87
CA SER A 88 18.41 16.46 -2.07
C SER A 88 17.78 17.84 -1.92
N ALA A 89 16.45 17.87 -1.93
CA ALA A 89 15.61 19.04 -1.74
C ALA A 89 15.27 19.20 -0.26
N HIS A 90 15.11 20.44 0.20
CA HIS A 90 14.82 20.73 1.61
C HIS A 90 13.31 20.86 1.82
N MET A 91 12.79 20.17 2.84
CA MET A 91 11.35 20.14 3.13
C MET A 91 11.01 20.96 4.36
N TYR A 92 9.96 21.78 4.22
CA TYR A 92 9.41 22.62 5.27
C TYR A 92 7.92 22.33 5.42
N LEU A 93 7.48 22.02 6.64
CA LEU A 93 6.08 21.76 6.95
C LEU A 93 5.55 22.86 7.85
N GLU A 94 4.37 23.38 7.52
CA GLU A 94 3.62 24.25 8.40
C GLU A 94 3.09 23.46 9.61
N MET A 95 3.39 23.94 10.81
CA MET A 95 2.97 23.32 12.06
C MET A 95 2.54 24.37 13.07
N ALA A 96 1.49 24.09 13.84
CA ALA A 96 1.06 24.88 14.98
C ALA A 96 0.81 23.96 16.18
N LEU A 97 1.30 24.37 17.34
CA LEU A 97 1.03 23.70 18.61
C LEU A 97 -0.05 24.49 19.32
N ASN A 98 -1.22 23.91 19.45
CA ASN A 98 -2.38 24.58 20.04
C ASN A 98 -2.65 24.02 21.43
N GLU A 99 -2.85 24.92 22.40
CA GLU A 99 -3.45 24.60 23.70
C GLU A 99 -4.99 24.56 23.57
N GLU A 100 -5.67 23.86 24.48
CA GLU A 100 -7.15 23.83 24.53
C GLU A 100 -7.75 25.24 24.46
N GLY A 101 -8.43 25.55 23.35
CA GLY A 101 -9.09 26.84 23.13
C GLY A 101 -8.26 27.91 22.42
N GLU A 102 -6.99 27.66 22.10
CA GLU A 102 -6.13 28.55 21.33
C GLU A 102 -5.84 28.01 19.92
N ASP A 103 -5.78 28.91 18.93
CA ASP A 103 -5.36 28.57 17.57
C ASP A 103 -4.12 29.38 17.21
N ASN A 104 -2.96 28.79 17.43
CA ASN A 104 -1.69 29.43 17.15
C ASN A 104 -1.43 29.48 15.64
N PRO A 105 -0.74 30.52 15.15
CA PRO A 105 -0.41 30.62 13.73
C PRO A 105 0.52 29.47 13.31
N LEU A 106 0.30 28.97 12.10
CA LEU A 106 1.18 27.98 11.49
C LEU A 106 2.57 28.57 11.27
N GLU A 107 3.59 27.92 11.83
CA GLU A 107 4.98 28.23 11.57
C GLU A 107 5.59 27.26 10.57
N LYS A 108 6.41 27.76 9.65
CA LYS A 108 7.20 26.91 8.75
C LYS A 108 8.38 26.30 9.51
N VAL A 109 8.38 24.97 9.61
CA VAL A 109 9.41 24.21 10.32
C VAL A 109 10.13 23.29 9.34
N TYR A 110 11.46 23.29 9.39
CA TYR A 110 12.28 22.38 8.59
C TYR A 110 12.15 20.95 9.12
N ILE A 111 11.73 20.00 8.27
CA ILE A 111 11.46 18.61 8.68
C ILE A 111 12.49 17.60 8.16
N GLY A 112 13.33 17.98 7.19
CA GLY A 112 14.35 17.10 6.62
C GLY A 112 14.57 17.32 5.13
N GLU A 113 15.37 16.44 4.54
CA GLU A 113 15.74 16.45 3.12
C GLU A 113 15.11 15.25 2.39
N LEU A 114 14.80 15.47 1.11
CA LEU A 114 14.27 14.47 0.21
C LEU A 114 15.20 14.29 -1.00
N PRO A 115 15.73 13.10 -1.26
CA PRO A 115 16.52 12.84 -2.45
C PRO A 115 15.73 13.14 -3.73
N VAL A 116 16.34 13.92 -4.63
CA VAL A 116 15.70 14.37 -5.88
C VAL A 116 16.07 13.44 -7.03
N MET A 117 15.04 12.98 -7.75
CA MET A 117 15.24 12.22 -8.98
C MET A 117 15.71 13.15 -10.10
N LEU A 118 16.75 12.76 -10.83
CA LEU A 118 17.26 13.57 -11.94
C LEU A 118 16.21 13.71 -13.04
N LYS A 119 16.13 14.92 -13.62
CA LYS A 119 15.13 15.37 -14.62
C LYS A 119 13.66 15.44 -14.14
N SER A 120 13.37 15.14 -12.87
CA SER A 120 12.06 15.43 -12.25
C SER A 120 11.79 16.93 -12.10
N ASP A 121 10.54 17.32 -11.88
CA ASP A 121 10.09 18.74 -11.87
C ASP A 121 10.86 19.62 -10.85
N ILE A 122 11.25 19.02 -9.73
CA ILE A 122 12.00 19.69 -8.65
C ILE A 122 13.52 19.65 -8.85
N CYS A 123 14.01 18.98 -9.89
CA CYS A 123 15.42 18.98 -10.28
C CYS A 123 15.80 20.32 -10.95
N HIS A 124 17.06 20.71 -10.82
CA HIS A 124 17.59 21.87 -11.53
C HIS A 124 17.83 21.61 -13.02
N LEU A 125 17.92 20.34 -13.43
CA LEU A 125 18.07 19.95 -14.83
C LEU A 125 16.76 20.00 -15.62
N HIS A 126 15.63 20.09 -14.93
CA HIS A 126 14.33 20.09 -15.59
C HIS A 126 14.09 21.38 -16.35
N GLY A 127 13.78 21.26 -17.64
CA GLY A 127 13.51 22.39 -18.54
C GLY A 127 14.75 23.12 -19.06
N LEU A 128 15.96 22.65 -18.77
CA LEU A 128 17.19 23.18 -19.37
C LEU A 128 17.32 22.69 -20.82
N SER A 129 17.88 23.56 -21.67
CA SER A 129 18.28 23.22 -23.04
C SER A 129 19.55 22.37 -23.07
N ASP A 130 19.81 21.71 -24.20
CA ASP A 130 21.00 20.89 -24.41
C ASP A 130 22.30 21.67 -24.16
N GLU A 131 22.34 22.96 -24.54
CA GLU A 131 23.49 23.84 -24.33
C GLU A 131 23.71 24.13 -22.83
N GLU A 132 22.64 24.47 -22.10
CA GLU A 132 22.71 24.70 -20.66
C GLU A 132 23.09 23.43 -19.89
N LEU A 133 22.63 22.26 -20.32
CA LEU A 133 23.03 20.97 -19.71
C LEU A 133 24.54 20.75 -19.83
N ILE A 134 25.11 21.03 -21.01
CA ILE A 134 26.56 20.92 -21.25
C ILE A 134 27.32 21.92 -20.38
N GLU A 135 26.84 23.15 -20.24
CA GLU A 135 27.45 24.17 -19.36
C GLU A 135 27.48 23.72 -17.88
N GLN A 136 26.44 23.01 -17.44
CA GLN A 136 26.37 22.43 -16.09
C GLN A 136 27.12 21.09 -15.94
N GLY A 137 27.78 20.61 -17.01
CA GLY A 137 28.58 19.39 -16.99
C GLY A 137 27.76 18.09 -17.08
N GLU A 138 26.54 18.15 -17.60
CA GLU A 138 25.69 17.00 -17.87
C GLU A 138 25.66 16.67 -19.38
N ASP A 139 25.34 15.42 -19.71
CA ASP A 139 25.10 14.98 -21.09
C ASP A 139 23.61 15.13 -21.43
N PRO A 140 23.24 15.85 -22.51
CA PRO A 140 21.85 15.95 -22.96
C PRO A 140 21.17 14.60 -23.18
N GLN A 141 21.92 13.56 -23.58
CA GLN A 141 21.41 12.22 -23.84
C GLN A 141 21.09 11.41 -22.56
N ASP A 142 21.51 11.86 -21.37
CA ASP A 142 21.16 11.17 -20.12
C ASP A 142 19.68 11.37 -19.80
N LEU A 143 18.86 10.31 -19.82
CA LEU A 143 17.42 10.41 -19.59
C LEU A 143 17.03 10.67 -18.13
N GLY A 144 17.96 10.59 -17.17
CA GLY A 144 17.65 10.76 -15.75
C GLY A 144 16.89 9.57 -15.16
N GLY A 145 15.99 9.81 -14.20
CA GLY A 145 15.19 8.74 -13.58
C GLY A 145 15.90 7.96 -12.45
N TYR A 146 17.01 8.47 -11.93
CA TYR A 146 17.77 7.91 -10.81
C TYR A 146 18.12 8.99 -9.78
N PHE A 147 18.68 8.58 -8.64
CA PHE A 147 19.07 9.45 -7.52
C PHE A 147 20.57 9.51 -7.35
N ILE A 148 21.08 10.57 -6.72
CA ILE A 148 22.49 10.67 -6.29
C ILE A 148 22.52 10.72 -4.76
N VAL A 149 23.10 9.68 -4.15
CA VAL A 149 23.24 9.55 -2.70
C VAL A 149 24.69 9.24 -2.36
N ASN A 150 25.31 10.10 -1.55
CA ASN A 150 26.73 10.08 -1.19
C ASN A 150 27.64 9.97 -2.44
N GLY A 151 27.35 10.76 -3.47
CA GLY A 151 28.04 10.75 -4.77
C GLY A 151 27.75 9.57 -5.69
N SER A 152 27.11 8.51 -5.18
CA SER A 152 26.78 7.32 -5.97
C SER A 152 25.43 7.45 -6.64
N GLU A 153 25.35 7.08 -7.91
CA GLU A 153 24.11 7.02 -8.66
C GLU A 153 23.32 5.76 -8.32
N ARG A 154 22.05 5.93 -7.97
CA ARG A 154 21.17 4.86 -7.46
C ARG A 154 19.88 4.80 -8.25
N ALA A 155 19.63 3.66 -8.89
CA ALA A 155 18.39 3.37 -9.60
C ALA A 155 17.43 2.62 -8.67
N VAL A 156 16.20 3.10 -8.57
CA VAL A 156 15.12 2.35 -7.94
C VAL A 156 14.49 1.46 -9.00
N VAL A 157 14.59 0.14 -8.84
CA VAL A 157 14.01 -0.81 -9.80
C VAL A 157 12.51 -0.98 -9.56
N THR A 158 11.77 -1.16 -10.65
CA THR A 158 10.32 -1.41 -10.57
C THR A 158 10.06 -2.79 -9.97
N MET A 159 9.15 -2.87 -8.99
CA MET A 159 8.82 -4.11 -8.29
C MET A 159 7.52 -4.71 -8.83
N GLU A 160 7.54 -5.99 -9.21
CA GLU A 160 6.34 -6.73 -9.65
C GLU A 160 5.66 -7.38 -8.44
N GLU A 161 4.47 -6.89 -8.05
CA GLU A 161 3.70 -7.45 -6.94
C GLU A 161 2.36 -8.03 -7.41
N ILE A 162 1.75 -8.89 -6.60
CA ILE A 162 0.34 -9.29 -6.80
C ILE A 162 -0.53 -8.07 -6.56
N ALA A 163 -1.49 -7.82 -7.45
CA ALA A 163 -2.40 -6.69 -7.37
C ALA A 163 -3.10 -6.63 -6.00
N PRO A 164 -2.98 -5.52 -5.25
CA PRO A 164 -3.68 -5.35 -3.99
C PRO A 164 -5.18 -5.08 -4.23
N ASN A 165 -5.97 -5.18 -3.17
CA ASN A 165 -7.41 -4.90 -3.15
C ASN A 165 -8.22 -5.73 -4.16
N LYS A 166 -7.71 -6.91 -4.52
CA LYS A 166 -8.33 -7.86 -5.44
C LYS A 166 -8.46 -9.24 -4.79
N ILE A 167 -9.57 -9.92 -5.07
CA ILE A 167 -9.82 -11.31 -4.64
C ILE A 167 -9.04 -12.26 -5.56
N ILE A 168 -8.11 -13.01 -4.98
CA ILE A 168 -7.34 -14.06 -5.64
C ILE A 168 -7.82 -15.41 -5.12
N LEU A 169 -8.33 -16.26 -6.02
CA LEU A 169 -8.84 -17.59 -5.70
C LEU A 169 -7.77 -18.63 -6.00
N GLU A 170 -7.54 -19.54 -5.07
CA GLU A 170 -6.52 -20.58 -5.14
C GLU A 170 -7.13 -21.92 -4.75
N ARG A 171 -6.86 -22.98 -5.53
CA ARG A 171 -7.16 -24.34 -5.10
C ARG A 171 -6.00 -24.89 -4.29
N ILE A 172 -6.29 -25.65 -3.23
CA ILE A 172 -5.27 -26.26 -2.37
C ILE A 172 -5.40 -27.78 -2.49
N GLY A 173 -4.39 -28.42 -3.06
CA GLY A 173 -4.41 -29.86 -3.31
C GLY A 173 -5.25 -30.19 -4.54
N ASP A 174 -5.71 -31.43 -4.60
CA ASP A 174 -6.45 -31.94 -5.75
C ASP A 174 -7.93 -31.54 -5.68
N VAL A 175 -8.64 -31.70 -6.80
CA VAL A 175 -10.09 -31.44 -6.90
C VAL A 175 -10.88 -32.21 -5.82
N GLU A 176 -10.48 -33.46 -5.58
CA GLU A 176 -11.14 -34.35 -4.63
C GLU A 176 -11.04 -33.88 -3.17
N ASP A 177 -10.01 -33.10 -2.83
CA ASP A 177 -9.82 -32.56 -1.49
C ASP A 177 -10.88 -31.51 -1.13
N ARG A 178 -11.61 -30.98 -2.13
CA ARG A 178 -12.59 -29.89 -2.00
C ARG A 178 -12.08 -28.81 -1.06
N ARG A 179 -10.87 -28.32 -1.32
CA ARG A 179 -10.19 -27.32 -0.51
C ARG A 179 -9.72 -26.19 -1.40
N ALA A 180 -10.14 -24.98 -1.06
CA ALA A 180 -9.78 -23.79 -1.80
C ALA A 180 -9.67 -22.60 -0.84
N LYS A 181 -9.05 -21.54 -1.33
CA LYS A 181 -8.74 -20.36 -0.55
C LYS A 181 -8.94 -19.11 -1.38
N ALA A 182 -9.65 -18.14 -0.84
CA ALA A 182 -9.71 -16.79 -1.34
C ALA A 182 -8.77 -15.91 -0.52
N ILE A 183 -7.93 -15.13 -1.18
CA ILE A 183 -6.94 -14.26 -0.55
C ILE A 183 -7.12 -12.85 -1.07
N VAL A 184 -7.13 -11.88 -0.16
CA VAL A 184 -7.14 -10.46 -0.47
C VAL A 184 -6.02 -9.80 0.29
N THR A 185 -5.11 -9.15 -0.44
CA THR A 185 -4.13 -8.25 0.17
C THR A 185 -4.72 -6.85 0.14
N SER A 186 -5.34 -6.46 1.24
CA SER A 186 -5.93 -5.13 1.40
C SER A 186 -4.85 -4.11 1.76
N ILE A 187 -4.78 -3.02 1.01
CA ILE A 187 -3.88 -1.89 1.25
C ILE A 187 -4.70 -0.61 1.30
N LYS A 188 -4.55 0.16 2.39
CA LYS A 188 -5.04 1.54 2.51
C LYS A 188 -4.03 2.34 3.32
N SER A 189 -3.69 3.55 2.85
CA SER A 189 -2.80 4.48 3.54
C SER A 189 -1.51 3.82 4.06
N GLY A 190 -0.89 2.95 3.25
CA GLY A 190 0.34 2.21 3.56
C GLY A 190 0.21 1.05 4.57
N PHE A 191 -0.96 0.85 5.18
CA PHE A 191 -1.20 -0.35 5.99
C PHE A 191 -1.60 -1.52 5.10
N ARG A 192 -0.86 -2.63 5.19
CA ARG A 192 -1.08 -3.87 4.43
C ARG A 192 -1.67 -4.95 5.33
N ALA A 193 -2.89 -5.39 5.03
CA ALA A 193 -3.55 -6.51 5.69
C ALA A 193 -3.75 -7.66 4.71
N ARG A 194 -3.34 -8.88 5.09
CA ARG A 194 -3.64 -10.09 4.32
C ARG A 194 -4.85 -10.78 4.94
N ILE A 195 -5.95 -10.83 4.19
CA ILE A 195 -7.18 -11.53 4.56
C ILE A 195 -7.22 -12.84 3.77
N SER A 196 -7.58 -13.92 4.45
CA SER A 196 -7.54 -15.27 3.93
C SER A 196 -8.81 -16.00 4.36
N LEU A 197 -9.69 -16.31 3.41
CA LEU A 197 -10.85 -17.17 3.59
C LEU A 197 -10.54 -18.55 3.02
N GLU A 198 -10.64 -19.59 3.82
CA GLU A 198 -10.40 -20.97 3.40
C GLU A 198 -11.69 -21.78 3.54
N TYR A 199 -12.01 -22.52 2.48
CA TYR A 199 -13.01 -23.58 2.52
C TYR A 199 -12.28 -24.89 2.75
N LYS A 200 -12.64 -25.59 3.82
CA LYS A 200 -12.08 -26.89 4.16
C LYS A 200 -13.17 -27.82 4.65
N LYS A 201 -13.47 -28.87 3.87
CA LYS A 201 -14.41 -29.91 4.29
C LYS A 201 -13.90 -30.58 5.58
N PRO A 202 -14.64 -30.48 6.70
CA PRO A 202 -14.20 -31.08 7.95
C PRO A 202 -14.40 -32.60 7.90
N ARG A 203 -13.53 -33.36 8.58
CA ARG A 203 -13.63 -34.83 8.69
C ARG A 203 -14.80 -35.30 9.59
N LYS A 204 -15.33 -34.41 10.42
CA LYS A 204 -16.48 -34.58 11.32
C LYS A 204 -17.41 -33.36 11.15
N SER A 205 -18.49 -33.24 11.93
CA SER A 205 -19.21 -31.95 11.99
C SER A 205 -18.23 -30.85 12.41
N GLY A 206 -18.19 -29.79 11.63
CA GLY A 206 -17.20 -28.73 11.79
C GLY A 206 -17.48 -27.59 10.84
N VAL A 207 -16.74 -26.50 11.03
CA VAL A 207 -16.88 -25.31 10.21
C VAL A 207 -16.10 -25.49 8.90
N PHE A 208 -16.79 -25.30 7.78
CA PHE A 208 -16.28 -25.31 6.42
C PHE A 208 -15.54 -24.01 6.09
N LEU A 209 -16.13 -22.85 6.39
CA LEU A 209 -15.61 -21.53 6.02
C LEU A 209 -14.86 -20.86 7.18
N ARG A 210 -13.55 -20.67 7.01
CA ARG A 210 -12.65 -20.14 8.03
C ARG A 210 -11.91 -18.92 7.52
N ILE A 211 -11.96 -17.83 8.26
CA ILE A 211 -11.28 -16.58 7.90
C ILE A 211 -10.14 -16.27 8.88
N SER A 212 -9.05 -15.76 8.34
CA SER A 212 -7.88 -15.27 9.06
C SER A 212 -7.50 -13.89 8.55
N PHE A 213 -7.17 -12.99 9.48
CA PHE A 213 -6.68 -11.65 9.22
C PHE A 213 -5.83 -11.16 10.41
N PRO A 214 -5.04 -10.07 10.25
CA PRO A 214 -4.11 -9.62 11.29
C PRO A 214 -4.77 -9.33 12.64
N TYR A 215 -4.01 -9.47 13.73
CA TYR A 215 -4.40 -9.22 15.12
C TYR A 215 -5.50 -10.14 15.71
N VAL A 216 -6.01 -11.10 14.94
CA VAL A 216 -6.85 -12.19 15.46
C VAL A 216 -6.02 -13.48 15.50
N PRO A 217 -5.81 -14.09 16.67
CA PRO A 217 -5.10 -15.36 16.75
C PRO A 217 -5.86 -16.50 16.07
N GLY A 218 -5.20 -17.13 15.09
CA GLY A 218 -5.73 -18.28 14.36
C GLY A 218 -6.86 -17.92 13.38
N GLU A 219 -7.73 -18.90 13.10
CA GLU A 219 -8.85 -18.78 12.19
C GLU A 219 -10.17 -18.70 12.95
N ILE A 220 -11.09 -17.85 12.51
CA ILE A 220 -12.46 -17.74 13.04
C ILE A 220 -13.48 -18.25 12.00
N PRO A 221 -14.62 -18.80 12.43
CA PRO A 221 -15.73 -19.08 11.51
C PRO A 221 -16.22 -17.81 10.81
N LEU A 222 -16.41 -17.85 9.49
CA LEU A 222 -16.86 -16.70 8.70
C LEU A 222 -18.22 -16.18 9.19
N VAL A 223 -19.16 -17.08 9.49
CA VAL A 223 -20.51 -16.73 9.97
C VAL A 223 -20.46 -15.82 11.21
N ILE A 224 -19.55 -16.09 12.14
CA ILE A 224 -19.40 -15.26 13.35
C ILE A 224 -18.93 -13.86 12.96
N LEU A 225 -18.01 -13.75 12.00
CA LEU A 225 -17.54 -12.45 11.53
C LEU A 225 -18.65 -11.66 10.81
N LEU A 226 -19.44 -12.31 9.95
CA LEU A 226 -20.55 -11.66 9.24
C LEU A 226 -21.60 -11.11 10.22
N ARG A 227 -21.93 -11.85 11.29
CA ARG A 227 -22.79 -11.34 12.37
C ARG A 227 -22.20 -10.14 13.08
N ALA A 228 -20.90 -10.16 13.38
CA ALA A 228 -20.23 -9.02 14.02
C ALA A 228 -20.26 -7.76 13.13
N LEU A 229 -20.20 -7.93 11.80
CA LEU A 229 -20.24 -6.85 10.82
C LEU A 229 -21.64 -6.25 10.59
N GLY A 230 -22.70 -6.92 11.01
CA GLY A 230 -24.07 -6.41 10.92
C GLY A 230 -25.05 -7.31 10.17
N LEU A 231 -24.61 -8.38 9.51
CA LEU A 231 -25.49 -9.41 8.94
C LEU A 231 -25.93 -10.36 10.07
N ALA A 232 -26.88 -9.89 10.87
CA ALA A 232 -27.18 -10.52 12.15
C ALA A 232 -28.05 -11.77 12.01
N THR A 233 -29.00 -11.79 11.07
CA THR A 233 -29.95 -12.89 10.89
C THR A 233 -29.44 -13.94 9.92
N ASP A 234 -29.90 -15.18 10.10
CA ASP A 234 -29.48 -16.32 9.29
C ASP A 234 -29.89 -16.11 7.82
N GLN A 235 -31.09 -15.55 7.59
CA GLN A 235 -31.59 -15.24 6.26
C GLN A 235 -30.73 -14.17 5.57
N GLU A 236 -30.34 -13.10 6.26
CA GLU A 236 -29.45 -12.07 5.71
C GLU A 236 -28.10 -12.66 5.29
N ILE A 237 -27.49 -13.50 6.12
CA ILE A 237 -26.19 -14.12 5.79
C ILE A 237 -26.31 -15.01 4.55
N ILE A 238 -27.34 -15.86 4.50
CA ILE A 238 -27.54 -16.80 3.38
C ILE A 238 -27.79 -16.03 2.08
N THR A 239 -28.71 -15.07 2.11
CA THR A 239 -29.07 -14.27 0.92
C THR A 239 -27.97 -13.31 0.47
N ALA A 240 -27.18 -12.77 1.40
CA ALA A 240 -26.04 -11.92 1.06
C ALA A 240 -24.93 -12.68 0.33
N ILE A 241 -24.71 -13.97 0.68
CA ILE A 241 -23.67 -14.78 0.04
C ILE A 241 -24.13 -15.29 -1.32
N SER A 242 -25.28 -15.97 -1.41
CA SER A 242 -25.74 -16.47 -2.71
C SER A 242 -27.23 -16.81 -2.73
N ASN A 243 -27.81 -16.70 -3.92
CA ASN A 243 -29.16 -17.18 -4.22
C ASN A 243 -29.19 -18.63 -4.72
N ASP A 244 -28.04 -19.30 -4.90
CA ASP A 244 -27.98 -20.71 -5.31
C ASP A 244 -28.35 -21.64 -4.14
N PRO A 245 -29.42 -22.46 -4.23
CA PRO A 245 -29.85 -23.36 -3.17
C PRO A 245 -28.76 -24.32 -2.66
N ASN A 246 -27.82 -24.74 -3.51
CA ASN A 246 -26.73 -25.63 -3.12
C ASN A 246 -25.76 -24.94 -2.16
N PHE A 247 -25.42 -23.67 -2.45
CA PHE A 247 -24.55 -22.87 -1.59
C PHE A 247 -25.27 -22.49 -0.29
N GLN A 248 -26.56 -22.19 -0.36
CA GLN A 248 -27.37 -21.91 0.82
C GLN A 248 -27.37 -23.07 1.82
N MET A 249 -27.42 -24.32 1.34
CA MET A 249 -27.36 -25.51 2.20
C MET A 249 -26.01 -25.62 2.94
N ILE A 250 -24.89 -25.39 2.25
CA ILE A 250 -23.54 -25.38 2.86
C ILE A 250 -23.45 -24.30 3.94
N ILE A 251 -23.99 -23.10 3.67
CA ILE A 251 -23.96 -21.98 4.60
C ILE A 251 -24.85 -22.26 5.81
N ALA A 252 -26.03 -22.86 5.62
CA ALA A 252 -26.94 -23.24 6.70
C ALA A 252 -26.29 -24.23 7.68
N ASP A 253 -25.57 -25.24 7.16
CA ASP A 253 -24.80 -26.19 7.99
C ASP A 253 -23.71 -25.44 8.80
N ASP A 254 -23.00 -24.51 8.16
CA ASP A 254 -21.97 -23.70 8.82
C ASP A 254 -22.54 -22.77 9.89
N ILE A 255 -23.73 -22.21 9.66
CA ILE A 255 -24.47 -21.41 10.63
C ILE A 255 -24.80 -22.27 11.85
N GLN A 256 -25.35 -23.46 11.67
CA GLN A 256 -25.73 -24.35 12.77
C GLN A 256 -24.52 -24.71 13.64
N VAL A 257 -23.39 -25.07 13.02
CA VAL A 257 -22.15 -25.40 13.75
C VAL A 257 -21.58 -24.17 14.45
N SER A 258 -21.59 -23.01 13.80
CA SER A 258 -21.04 -21.77 14.37
C SER A 258 -21.87 -21.23 15.53
N LEU A 259 -23.20 -21.35 15.48
CA LEU A 259 -24.12 -20.93 16.55
C LEU A 259 -23.87 -21.69 17.86
N SER A 260 -23.53 -22.98 17.78
CA SER A 260 -23.17 -23.77 18.96
C SER A 260 -21.97 -23.20 19.73
N GLN A 261 -21.10 -22.43 19.05
CA GLN A 261 -19.94 -21.80 19.67
C GLN A 261 -20.26 -20.47 20.35
N LEU A 262 -21.40 -19.85 20.02
CA LEU A 262 -21.77 -18.52 20.47
C LEU A 262 -22.38 -18.47 21.89
N LYS A 263 -22.51 -19.60 22.59
CA LYS A 263 -23.06 -19.67 23.98
C LYS A 263 -24.32 -18.80 24.18
N LEU A 264 -25.22 -18.82 23.20
CA LEU A 264 -26.45 -18.02 23.23
C LEU A 264 -27.42 -18.61 24.25
N ASP A 265 -28.06 -17.77 25.06
CA ASP A 265 -29.16 -18.20 25.93
C ASP A 265 -30.48 -18.15 25.16
N GLN A 266 -31.05 -19.33 24.88
CA GLN A 266 -32.33 -19.44 24.17
C GLN A 266 -33.48 -18.78 24.94
N LYS A 267 -33.42 -18.74 26.28
CA LYS A 267 -34.48 -18.16 27.11
C LYS A 267 -34.51 -16.63 27.05
N GLU A 268 -33.35 -16.00 26.92
CA GLU A 268 -33.26 -14.54 26.74
C GLU A 268 -33.78 -14.14 25.35
N MET A 269 -33.53 -14.98 24.34
CA MET A 269 -33.90 -14.73 22.95
C MET A 269 -35.41 -14.80 22.67
N ASP A 270 -36.14 -15.66 23.38
CA ASP A 270 -37.58 -15.86 23.18
C ASP A 270 -38.43 -14.66 23.65
N GLY A 271 -37.86 -13.79 24.49
CA GLY A 271 -38.52 -12.58 25.01
C GLY A 271 -38.13 -11.27 24.32
N MET A 272 -37.21 -11.29 23.37
CA MET A 272 -36.66 -10.11 22.70
C MET A 272 -37.45 -9.74 21.43
N ASP A 273 -37.58 -8.45 21.15
CA ASP A 273 -38.04 -7.99 19.84
C ASP A 273 -36.97 -8.24 18.74
N LYS A 274 -37.35 -8.13 17.48
CA LYS A 274 -36.47 -8.36 16.32
C LYS A 274 -35.19 -7.52 16.37
N GLU A 275 -35.27 -6.25 16.77
CA GLU A 275 -34.11 -5.37 16.87
C GLU A 275 -33.21 -5.72 18.05
N GLU A 276 -33.79 -6.05 19.20
CA GLU A 276 -33.04 -6.49 20.39
C GLU A 276 -32.30 -7.80 20.11
N ARG A 277 -32.98 -8.73 19.42
CA ARG A 277 -32.40 -10.00 18.97
C ARG A 277 -31.24 -9.78 18.00
N ARG A 278 -31.38 -8.83 17.06
CA ARG A 278 -30.32 -8.44 16.12
C ARG A 278 -29.07 -7.98 16.88
N GLN A 279 -29.25 -7.04 17.80
CA GLN A 279 -28.17 -6.49 18.61
C GLN A 279 -27.51 -7.54 19.50
N TYR A 280 -28.31 -8.43 20.12
CA TYR A 280 -27.80 -9.52 20.95
C TYR A 280 -26.89 -10.47 20.16
N LEU A 281 -27.31 -10.90 18.97
CA LEU A 281 -26.53 -11.78 18.11
C LEU A 281 -25.22 -11.12 17.65
N GLN A 282 -25.28 -9.84 17.29
CA GLN A 282 -24.09 -9.07 16.93
C GLN A 282 -23.12 -8.93 18.11
N LEU A 283 -23.63 -8.60 19.30
CA LEU A 283 -22.84 -8.46 20.52
C LEU A 283 -22.19 -9.80 20.90
N ALA A 284 -22.92 -10.92 20.81
CA ALA A 284 -22.39 -12.25 21.08
C ALA A 284 -21.22 -12.61 20.12
N ALA A 285 -21.34 -12.26 18.84
CA ALA A 285 -20.28 -12.43 17.86
C ALA A 285 -19.05 -11.57 18.15
N ILE A 286 -19.24 -10.30 18.51
CA ILE A 286 -18.14 -9.39 18.91
C ILE A 286 -17.45 -9.92 20.17
N LYS A 287 -18.20 -10.38 21.18
CA LYS A 287 -17.64 -11.00 22.39
C LYS A 287 -16.80 -12.23 22.08
N TYR A 288 -17.25 -13.07 21.14
CA TYR A 288 -16.47 -14.23 20.69
C TYR A 288 -15.11 -13.83 20.13
N ILE A 289 -15.06 -12.81 19.27
CA ILE A 289 -13.81 -12.28 18.70
C ILE A 289 -12.96 -11.64 19.82
N GLY A 290 -13.56 -10.84 20.69
CA GLY A 290 -12.88 -10.19 21.83
C GLY A 290 -12.22 -11.18 22.79
N ASN A 291 -12.85 -12.33 23.04
CA ASN A 291 -12.30 -13.42 23.85
C ASN A 291 -11.01 -14.01 23.28
N ARG A 292 -10.84 -13.97 21.96
CA ARG A 292 -9.64 -14.47 21.27
C ARG A 292 -8.55 -13.41 21.20
N VAL A 293 -8.91 -12.15 20.97
CA VAL A 293 -7.96 -11.05 20.79
C VAL A 293 -7.34 -10.60 22.12
N ALA A 294 -8.14 -10.45 23.17
CA ALA A 294 -7.72 -9.88 24.46
C ALA A 294 -8.05 -10.82 25.63
N LYS A 295 -7.52 -12.04 25.58
CA LYS A 295 -7.73 -13.05 26.63
C LYS A 295 -7.23 -12.55 27.99
N GLY A 296 -8.07 -12.65 29.02
CA GLY A 296 -7.74 -12.29 30.40
C GLY A 296 -8.03 -10.83 30.79
N MET A 297 -8.50 -10.01 29.86
CA MET A 297 -8.92 -8.63 30.13
C MET A 297 -10.41 -8.54 30.50
N THR A 298 -10.86 -7.38 30.96
CA THR A 298 -12.28 -7.11 31.24
C THR A 298 -13.14 -7.30 29.98
N GLU A 299 -14.43 -7.57 30.17
CA GLU A 299 -15.37 -7.75 29.05
C GLU A 299 -15.49 -6.50 28.18
N GLU A 300 -15.60 -5.32 28.78
CA GLU A 300 -15.67 -4.04 28.07
C GLU A 300 -14.43 -3.80 27.21
N TYR A 301 -13.23 -4.06 27.74
CA TYR A 301 -11.99 -3.92 26.97
C TYR A 301 -11.93 -4.91 25.81
N ARG A 302 -12.39 -6.16 26.01
CA ARG A 302 -12.43 -7.18 24.94
C ARG A 302 -13.36 -6.77 23.81
N ILE A 303 -14.53 -6.22 24.12
CA ILE A 303 -15.50 -5.74 23.12
C ILE A 303 -14.88 -4.59 22.33
N LYS A 304 -14.42 -3.54 23.02
CA LYS A 304 -13.78 -2.38 22.36
C LYS A 304 -12.60 -2.80 21.48
N ARG A 305 -11.75 -3.70 21.98
CA ARG A 305 -10.60 -4.18 21.22
C ARG A 305 -11.01 -5.01 20.00
N ALA A 306 -12.07 -5.82 20.09
CA ALA A 306 -12.59 -6.56 18.94
C ALA A 306 -13.12 -5.62 17.86
N GLU A 307 -13.87 -4.59 18.27
CA GLU A 307 -14.38 -3.56 17.36
C GLU A 307 -13.26 -2.81 16.66
N ASP A 308 -12.24 -2.37 17.40
CA ASP A 308 -11.04 -1.73 16.83
C ASP A 308 -10.37 -2.64 15.79
N VAL A 309 -10.26 -3.94 16.09
CA VAL A 309 -9.61 -4.90 15.21
C VAL A 309 -10.41 -5.12 13.92
N ILE A 310 -11.73 -5.25 14.02
CA ILE A 310 -12.62 -5.38 12.85
C ILE A 310 -12.59 -4.09 12.01
N ASN A 311 -12.61 -2.93 12.66
CA ASN A 311 -12.65 -1.65 11.97
C ASN A 311 -11.32 -1.35 11.26
N ARG A 312 -10.18 -1.47 11.95
CA ARG A 312 -8.87 -1.02 11.44
C ARG A 312 -8.13 -2.08 10.64
N TYR A 313 -8.31 -3.37 10.92
CA TYR A 313 -7.48 -4.43 10.33
C TYR A 313 -8.18 -5.35 9.33
N LEU A 314 -9.52 -5.46 9.37
CA LEU A 314 -10.27 -6.19 8.35
C LEU A 314 -10.57 -5.28 7.16
N LEU A 315 -10.12 -5.69 5.98
CA LEU A 315 -10.36 -5.01 4.68
C LEU A 315 -10.27 -3.47 4.77
N PRO A 316 -9.15 -2.90 5.26
CA PRO A 316 -9.03 -1.45 5.45
C PRO A 316 -9.30 -0.62 4.19
N HIS A 317 -9.09 -1.16 2.98
CA HIS A 317 -9.41 -0.49 1.71
C HIS A 317 -10.90 -0.11 1.57
N MET A 318 -11.81 -0.84 2.21
CA MET A 318 -13.25 -0.55 2.20
C MET A 318 -13.66 0.57 3.19
N GLY A 319 -12.76 0.96 4.10
CA GLY A 319 -13.05 1.90 5.18
C GLY A 319 -12.54 1.43 6.54
N ILE A 320 -12.32 2.38 7.44
CA ILE A 320 -11.93 2.10 8.85
C ILE A 320 -13.03 2.50 9.84
N GLU A 321 -14.06 3.17 9.35
CA GLU A 321 -15.20 3.67 10.11
C GLU A 321 -16.18 2.53 10.42
N SER A 322 -16.92 2.65 11.53
CA SER A 322 -17.92 1.66 11.93
C SER A 322 -19.08 1.54 10.93
N GLU A 323 -19.42 2.62 10.25
CA GLU A 323 -20.48 2.68 9.23
C GLU A 323 -20.16 1.82 8.00
N ARG A 324 -18.86 1.61 7.73
CA ARG A 324 -18.39 0.80 6.59
C ARG A 324 -18.41 -0.71 6.87
N ARG A 325 -18.85 -1.16 8.05
CA ARG A 325 -18.90 -2.59 8.42
C ARG A 325 -19.81 -3.39 7.47
N GLU A 326 -20.93 -2.82 7.06
CA GLU A 326 -21.87 -3.49 6.13
C GLU A 326 -21.24 -3.70 4.75
N ALA A 327 -20.57 -2.70 4.19
CA ALA A 327 -19.83 -2.83 2.93
C ALA A 327 -18.74 -3.91 3.00
N LYS A 328 -18.05 -4.04 4.15
CA LYS A 328 -17.11 -5.15 4.38
C LYS A 328 -17.80 -6.51 4.42
N ALA A 329 -19.02 -6.58 4.96
CA ALA A 329 -19.80 -7.81 4.98
C ALA A 329 -20.19 -8.24 3.57
N THR A 330 -20.68 -7.32 2.73
CA THR A 330 -21.02 -7.58 1.32
C THR A 330 -19.80 -8.05 0.54
N TYR A 331 -18.65 -7.40 0.70
CA TYR A 331 -17.40 -7.82 0.05
C TYR A 331 -16.97 -9.24 0.47
N LEU A 332 -17.09 -9.58 1.76
CA LEU A 332 -16.81 -10.93 2.24
C LEU A 332 -17.82 -11.95 1.73
N ALA A 333 -19.07 -11.55 1.54
CA ALA A 333 -20.12 -12.41 1.00
C ALA A 333 -19.83 -12.76 -0.47
N GLU A 334 -19.50 -11.77 -1.30
CA GLU A 334 -19.05 -11.98 -2.68
C GLU A 334 -17.78 -12.85 -2.75
N MET A 335 -16.79 -12.56 -1.89
CA MET A 335 -15.57 -13.38 -1.76
C MET A 335 -15.86 -14.84 -1.41
N THR A 336 -16.93 -15.07 -0.64
CA THR A 336 -17.36 -16.43 -0.26
C THR A 336 -18.08 -17.13 -1.39
N GLU A 337 -18.95 -16.44 -2.12
CA GLU A 337 -19.63 -17.00 -3.29
C GLU A 337 -18.62 -17.42 -4.36
N MET A 338 -17.67 -16.54 -4.69
CA MET A 338 -16.59 -16.84 -5.63
C MET A 338 -15.77 -18.07 -5.20
N LEU A 339 -15.53 -18.22 -3.89
CA LEU A 339 -14.83 -19.39 -3.36
C LEU A 339 -15.66 -20.67 -3.49
N LEU A 340 -16.96 -20.61 -3.23
CA LEU A 340 -17.87 -21.76 -3.37
C LEU A 340 -18.03 -22.19 -4.83
N GLN A 341 -18.08 -21.23 -5.77
CA GLN A 341 -18.06 -21.50 -7.22
C GLN A 341 -16.80 -22.27 -7.62
N VAL A 342 -15.64 -21.94 -7.03
CA VAL A 342 -14.41 -22.71 -7.26
C VAL A 342 -14.53 -24.11 -6.68
N ILE A 343 -15.15 -24.29 -5.51
CA ILE A 343 -15.33 -25.62 -4.92
C ILE A 343 -16.28 -26.51 -5.73
N ASP A 344 -17.29 -25.92 -6.36
CA ASP A 344 -18.27 -26.63 -7.20
C ASP A 344 -17.86 -26.70 -8.68
N GLU A 345 -16.63 -26.28 -9.00
CA GLU A 345 -16.08 -26.31 -10.37
C GLU A 345 -16.87 -25.46 -11.38
N GLN A 346 -17.66 -24.49 -10.90
CA GLN A 346 -18.34 -23.49 -11.72
C GLN A 346 -17.40 -22.34 -12.14
N ARG A 347 -16.27 -22.17 -11.43
CA ARG A 347 -15.26 -21.15 -11.67
C ARG A 347 -13.86 -21.74 -11.56
N GLU A 348 -12.99 -21.37 -12.48
CA GLU A 348 -11.57 -21.71 -12.40
C GLU A 348 -10.83 -20.85 -11.36
N PRO A 349 -9.85 -21.40 -10.63
CA PRO A 349 -8.95 -20.62 -9.79
C PRO A 349 -8.24 -19.51 -10.58
N HIS A 350 -7.85 -18.44 -9.89
CA HIS A 350 -7.14 -17.34 -10.53
C HIS A 350 -5.66 -17.70 -10.74
N ASP A 351 -5.18 -17.52 -11.97
CA ASP A 351 -3.76 -17.56 -12.29
C ASP A 351 -3.07 -16.31 -11.68
N LYS A 352 -2.16 -16.53 -10.73
CA LYS A 352 -1.46 -15.45 -10.02
C LYS A 352 -0.48 -14.71 -10.91
N ASP A 353 0.08 -15.38 -11.92
CA ASP A 353 1.11 -14.84 -12.80
C ASP A 353 0.53 -14.15 -14.05
N HIS A 354 -0.78 -14.29 -14.26
CA HIS A 354 -1.52 -13.48 -15.22
C HIS A 354 -1.37 -11.98 -14.88
N TYR A 355 -0.94 -11.16 -15.85
CA TYR A 355 -0.63 -9.75 -15.60
C TYR A 355 -1.80 -8.88 -15.13
N THR A 356 -3.06 -9.25 -15.41
CA THR A 356 -4.27 -8.66 -14.80
C THR A 356 -4.34 -8.81 -13.27
N ASN A 357 -3.58 -9.75 -12.69
CA ASN A 357 -3.46 -10.00 -11.26
C ASN A 357 -2.12 -9.51 -10.68
N LYS A 358 -1.29 -8.83 -11.49
CA LYS A 358 -0.02 -8.23 -11.08
C LYS A 358 -0.12 -6.71 -11.17
N ARG A 359 0.64 -6.02 -10.32
CA ARG A 359 0.80 -4.57 -10.34
C ARG A 359 2.29 -4.25 -10.25
N LEU A 360 2.75 -3.38 -11.13
CA LEU A 360 4.10 -2.83 -11.08
C LEU A 360 4.11 -1.65 -10.11
N ARG A 361 5.00 -1.69 -9.11
CA ARG A 361 5.27 -0.60 -8.18
C ARG A 361 6.53 0.12 -8.66
N VAL A 362 6.36 1.32 -9.16
CA VAL A 362 7.44 2.15 -9.72
C VAL A 362 8.06 3.02 -8.62
N SER A 363 8.97 3.94 -8.98
CA SER A 363 9.74 4.73 -8.01
C SER A 363 8.86 5.58 -7.08
N GLY A 364 7.85 6.29 -7.60
CA GLY A 364 6.99 7.15 -6.78
C GLY A 364 6.17 6.35 -5.76
N ASP A 365 5.55 5.24 -6.20
CA ASP A 365 4.85 4.28 -5.34
C ASP A 365 5.70 3.82 -4.14
N LEU A 366 6.95 3.47 -4.42
CA LEU A 366 7.89 2.97 -3.42
C LEU A 366 8.32 4.11 -2.48
N MET A 367 8.59 5.29 -3.03
CA MET A 367 8.93 6.49 -2.26
C MET A 367 7.79 6.93 -1.34
N GLU A 368 6.54 6.76 -1.74
CA GLU A 368 5.36 7.02 -0.91
C GLU A 368 5.36 6.13 0.34
N ASP A 369 5.55 4.81 0.15
CA ASP A 369 5.62 3.85 1.25
C ASP A 369 6.78 4.18 2.22
N LEU A 370 7.94 4.56 1.68
CA LEU A 370 9.11 4.94 2.47
C LEU A 370 8.89 6.24 3.25
N PHE A 371 8.39 7.28 2.59
CA PHE A 371 8.11 8.56 3.21
C PHE A 371 7.09 8.41 4.35
N ARG A 372 6.03 7.61 4.14
CA ARG A 372 5.02 7.37 5.17
C ARG A 372 5.60 6.78 6.46
N VAL A 373 6.49 5.78 6.34
CA VAL A 373 7.16 5.20 7.51
C VAL A 373 8.15 6.17 8.15
N ALA A 374 8.88 6.94 7.34
CA ALA A 374 9.81 7.96 7.82
C ALA A 374 9.07 9.08 8.56
N PHE A 375 7.96 9.57 8.02
CA PHE A 375 7.10 10.58 8.62
C PHE A 375 6.40 10.07 9.89
N THR A 376 5.94 8.82 9.90
CA THR A 376 5.40 8.20 11.11
C THR A 376 6.47 8.10 12.22
N SER A 377 7.72 7.85 11.84
CA SER A 377 8.84 7.83 12.78
C SER A 377 9.18 9.23 13.31
N LEU A 378 9.13 10.25 12.45
CA LEU A 378 9.33 11.65 12.81
C LEU A 378 8.23 12.13 13.77
N THR A 379 6.96 11.92 13.43
CA THR A 379 5.81 12.30 14.27
C THR A 379 5.87 11.64 15.64
N ARG A 380 6.21 10.35 15.71
CA ARG A 380 6.41 9.64 16.98
C ARG A 380 7.57 10.21 17.81
N ASP A 381 8.70 10.55 17.19
CA ASP A 381 9.82 11.18 17.91
C ASP A 381 9.43 12.59 18.39
N MET A 382 8.72 13.36 17.58
CA MET A 382 8.20 14.67 17.97
C MET A 382 7.26 14.58 19.18
N SER A 383 6.30 13.64 19.18
CA SER A 383 5.44 13.39 20.34
C SER A 383 6.27 13.16 21.60
N TYR A 384 7.26 12.27 21.51
CA TYR A 384 8.15 11.94 22.62
C TYR A 384 8.98 13.16 23.09
N GLN A 385 9.54 13.96 22.19
CA GLN A 385 10.30 15.16 22.57
C GLN A 385 9.40 16.21 23.23
N LEU A 386 8.17 16.39 22.75
CA LEU A 386 7.21 17.32 23.32
C LEU A 386 6.76 16.86 24.71
N GLU A 387 6.34 15.60 24.90
CA GLU A 387 5.99 15.03 26.22
C GLU A 387 7.13 15.17 27.24
N ARG A 388 8.37 14.93 26.80
CA ARG A 388 9.56 15.10 27.63
C ARG A 388 9.82 16.56 28.00
N SER A 389 9.49 17.50 27.13
CA SER A 389 9.67 18.93 27.39
C SER A 389 8.60 19.45 28.35
N ILE A 390 7.36 18.96 28.20
CA ILE A 390 6.24 19.25 29.10
C ILE A 390 6.55 18.76 30.51
N SER A 391 6.96 17.50 30.66
CA SER A 391 7.31 16.92 31.97
C SER A 391 8.48 17.62 32.69
N ARG A 392 9.29 18.40 31.96
CA ARG A 392 10.41 19.20 32.49
C ARG A 392 10.05 20.67 32.74
N GLY A 393 8.82 21.09 32.44
CA GLY A 393 8.37 22.48 32.58
C GLY A 393 9.13 23.46 31.67
N LYS A 394 9.64 22.99 30.52
CA LYS A 394 10.29 23.86 29.52
C LYS A 394 9.25 24.44 28.56
N GLU A 395 9.52 25.64 28.03
CA GLU A 395 8.72 26.20 26.93
C GLU A 395 8.71 25.26 25.73
N LEU A 396 7.53 25.07 25.16
CA LEU A 396 7.32 24.17 24.04
C LEU A 396 7.66 24.89 22.74
N SER A 397 8.71 24.42 22.07
CA SER A 397 9.11 24.91 20.76
C SER A 397 9.06 23.78 19.74
N ILE A 398 8.20 23.93 18.72
CA ILE A 398 8.07 22.95 17.63
C ILE A 398 9.41 22.77 16.91
N LYS A 399 10.12 23.87 16.64
CA LYS A 399 11.42 23.85 15.96
C LYS A 399 12.48 23.05 16.73
N GLN A 400 12.41 23.01 18.06
CA GLN A 400 13.34 22.21 18.87
C GLN A 400 12.91 20.75 18.99
N ALA A 401 11.61 20.46 18.87
CA ALA A 401 11.07 19.11 18.91
C ALA A 401 11.30 18.34 17.60
N VAL A 402 11.29 19.03 16.46
CA VAL A 402 11.53 18.43 15.15
C VAL A 402 13.00 18.12 14.96
N ARG A 403 13.33 16.83 14.88
CA ARG A 403 14.67 16.35 14.50
C ARG A 403 14.68 15.96 13.02
N SER A 404 15.16 16.87 12.18
CA SER A 404 15.20 16.70 10.71
C SER A 404 15.96 15.45 10.25
N ASP A 405 16.95 15.02 11.03
CA ASP A 405 17.79 13.86 10.70
C ASP A 405 17.00 12.54 10.73
N VAL A 406 15.96 12.44 11.56
CA VAL A 406 15.15 11.22 11.68
C VAL A 406 14.46 10.89 10.36
N LEU A 407 13.92 11.91 9.69
CA LEU A 407 13.28 11.72 8.39
C LEU A 407 14.33 11.49 7.30
N THR A 408 15.35 12.36 7.26
CA THR A 408 16.39 12.36 6.21
C THR A 408 17.16 11.04 6.17
N GLU A 409 17.64 10.57 7.31
CA GLU A 409 18.45 9.35 7.39
C GLU A 409 17.63 8.10 7.10
N ASN A 410 16.36 8.04 7.51
CA ASN A 410 15.49 6.91 7.17
C ASN A 410 15.32 6.76 5.64
N ILE A 411 15.10 7.87 4.93
CA ILE A 411 14.93 7.86 3.47
C ILE A 411 16.27 7.56 2.78
N LYS A 412 17.31 8.30 3.16
CA LYS A 412 18.66 8.19 2.57
C LYS A 412 19.26 6.80 2.78
N HIS A 413 19.16 6.23 3.97
CA HIS A 413 19.66 4.89 4.27
C HIS A 413 18.96 3.82 3.43
N ALA A 414 17.63 3.92 3.25
CA ALA A 414 16.87 3.00 2.42
C ALA A 414 17.33 3.03 0.95
N ILE A 415 17.56 4.22 0.38
CA ILE A 415 18.06 4.38 -0.99
C ILE A 415 19.52 3.92 -1.11
N ALA A 416 20.37 4.21 -0.12
CA ALA A 416 21.78 3.81 -0.15
C ALA A 416 21.99 2.29 -0.02
N THR A 417 21.18 1.62 0.81
CA THR A 417 21.32 0.18 1.07
C THR A 417 20.44 -0.69 0.17
N GLY A 418 19.38 -0.13 -0.41
CA GLY A 418 18.38 -0.88 -1.16
C GLY A 418 17.42 -1.70 -0.27
N ASN A 419 17.51 -1.56 1.05
CA ASN A 419 16.55 -2.14 1.99
C ASN A 419 15.36 -1.20 2.15
N TRP A 420 14.17 -1.69 1.83
CA TRP A 420 12.96 -0.90 1.81
C TRP A 420 11.98 -1.32 2.90
N VAL A 421 10.95 -0.51 3.08
CA VAL A 421 9.87 -0.81 4.04
C VAL A 421 9.10 -2.07 3.65
N GLY A 422 8.60 -2.77 4.68
CA GLY A 422 7.87 -4.03 4.49
C GLY A 422 8.76 -5.25 4.22
N GLY A 423 10.06 -5.17 4.52
CA GLY A 423 10.99 -6.29 4.39
C GLY A 423 11.46 -6.56 2.96
N ARG A 424 11.26 -5.61 2.04
CA ARG A 424 11.77 -5.70 0.67
C ARG A 424 13.25 -5.36 0.63
N ALA A 425 14.00 -6.04 -0.21
CA ALA A 425 15.44 -5.83 -0.36
C ALA A 425 15.82 -5.75 -1.85
N GLY A 426 16.89 -5.01 -2.15
CA GLY A 426 17.37 -4.81 -3.51
C GLY A 426 16.52 -3.87 -4.36
N VAL A 427 15.71 -3.01 -3.72
CA VAL A 427 14.83 -2.04 -4.39
C VAL A 427 15.64 -0.92 -5.03
N SER A 428 16.68 -0.44 -4.35
CA SER A 428 17.65 0.51 -4.89
C SER A 428 18.97 -0.20 -5.18
N GLN A 429 19.52 0.03 -6.37
CA GLN A 429 20.73 -0.60 -6.89
C GLN A 429 21.69 0.48 -7.40
N LEU A 430 23.00 0.20 -7.38
CA LEU A 430 23.98 1.08 -8.03
C LEU A 430 23.68 1.10 -9.53
N LEU A 431 23.52 2.29 -10.12
CA LEU A 431 23.22 2.42 -11.53
C LEU A 431 24.33 1.78 -12.37
N ASP A 432 23.95 1.07 -13.43
CA ASP A 432 24.92 0.44 -14.33
C ASP A 432 25.39 1.48 -15.35
N ARG A 433 26.68 1.83 -15.29
CA ARG A 433 27.36 2.76 -16.20
C ARG A 433 28.33 2.06 -17.16
N THR A 434 28.23 0.75 -17.33
CA THR A 434 29.11 -0.02 -18.24
C THR A 434 28.96 0.44 -19.69
N SER A 435 27.73 0.77 -20.11
CA SER A 435 27.42 1.36 -21.41
C SER A 435 26.12 2.16 -21.33
N TYR A 436 25.88 3.02 -22.32
CA TYR A 436 24.62 3.76 -22.43
C TYR A 436 23.39 2.83 -22.45
N MET A 437 23.46 1.74 -23.21
CA MET A 437 22.40 0.72 -23.23
C MET A 437 22.25 -0.01 -21.89
N GLY A 438 23.34 -0.24 -21.16
CA GLY A 438 23.31 -0.83 -19.82
C GLY A 438 22.53 0.03 -18.82
N THR A 439 22.74 1.35 -18.88
CA THR A 439 21.99 2.32 -18.07
C THR A 439 20.49 2.26 -18.39
N LEU A 440 20.12 2.33 -19.68
CA LEU A 440 18.71 2.26 -20.10
C LEU A 440 18.06 0.91 -19.75
N SER A 441 18.76 -0.20 -19.94
CA SER A 441 18.27 -1.53 -19.55
C SER A 441 18.05 -1.59 -18.03
N HIS A 442 18.95 -1.03 -17.22
CA HIS A 442 18.80 -1.01 -15.78
C HIS A 442 17.57 -0.19 -15.34
N LEU A 443 17.37 1.00 -15.90
CA LEU A 443 16.23 1.87 -15.56
C LEU A 443 14.87 1.30 -16.00
N ARG A 444 14.84 0.31 -16.90
CA ARG A 444 13.62 -0.36 -17.37
C ARG A 444 13.43 -1.75 -16.78
N ARG A 445 14.22 -2.08 -15.76
CA ARG A 445 14.21 -3.38 -15.08
C ARG A 445 13.00 -3.51 -14.15
N VAL A 446 12.39 -4.69 -14.21
CA VAL A 446 11.28 -5.14 -13.37
C VAL A 446 11.75 -6.34 -12.55
N VAL A 447 11.57 -6.29 -11.24
CA VAL A 447 12.04 -7.33 -10.32
C VAL A 447 10.87 -7.92 -9.54
N SER A 448 10.75 -9.25 -9.58
CA SER A 448 9.82 -9.98 -8.73
C SER A 448 10.44 -10.22 -7.34
N PRO A 449 9.74 -9.93 -6.22
CA PRO A 449 10.26 -10.02 -4.86
C PRO A 449 10.35 -11.47 -4.32
N LEU A 450 10.36 -12.47 -5.21
CA LEU A 450 10.39 -13.88 -4.84
C LEU A 450 11.80 -14.35 -4.45
N THR A 451 11.85 -15.42 -3.66
CA THR A 451 13.13 -15.95 -3.17
C THR A 451 13.87 -16.65 -4.29
N ARG A 452 15.12 -16.26 -4.53
CA ARG A 452 15.96 -16.82 -5.61
C ARG A 452 16.32 -18.29 -5.40
N SER A 453 16.34 -18.76 -4.16
CA SER A 453 16.72 -20.13 -3.79
C SER A 453 15.59 -21.15 -4.00
N GLN A 454 14.33 -20.70 -4.10
CA GLN A 454 13.21 -21.60 -4.31
C GLN A 454 12.90 -21.76 -5.80
N PRO A 455 12.56 -22.99 -6.24
CA PRO A 455 12.18 -23.25 -7.62
C PRO A 455 10.72 -22.80 -7.86
N HIS A 456 10.55 -21.53 -8.20
CA HIS A 456 9.27 -20.95 -8.62
C HIS A 456 9.04 -21.17 -10.11
N PHE A 457 8.67 -22.38 -10.54
CA PHE A 457 8.55 -22.71 -11.97
C PHE A 457 7.55 -21.80 -12.70
N GLU A 458 6.30 -21.76 -12.24
CA GLU A 458 5.23 -20.95 -12.88
C GLU A 458 5.58 -19.45 -12.96
N ALA A 459 6.17 -18.90 -11.89
CA ALA A 459 6.53 -17.48 -11.86
C ALA A 459 7.74 -17.13 -12.75
N ARG A 460 8.62 -18.10 -13.04
CA ARG A 460 9.80 -17.93 -13.91
C ARG A 460 9.48 -18.13 -15.37
N ASP A 461 8.42 -18.88 -15.68
CA ASP A 461 8.01 -19.15 -17.04
C ASP A 461 7.54 -17.88 -17.77
N LEU A 462 7.72 -17.87 -19.09
CA LEU A 462 7.24 -16.79 -19.95
C LEU A 462 5.72 -16.90 -20.10
N HIS A 463 4.99 -16.18 -19.25
CA HIS A 463 3.54 -16.16 -19.33
C HIS A 463 3.06 -15.41 -20.59
N PRO A 464 2.12 -15.97 -21.38
CA PRO A 464 1.58 -15.32 -22.59
C PRO A 464 1.05 -13.88 -22.40
N THR A 465 0.62 -13.52 -21.19
CA THR A 465 0.06 -12.18 -20.89
C THR A 465 1.12 -11.09 -20.81
N GLN A 466 2.39 -11.49 -20.74
CA GLN A 466 3.56 -10.60 -20.78
C GLN A 466 3.82 -10.04 -22.18
N PHE A 467 3.23 -10.62 -23.23
CA PHE A 467 3.39 -10.16 -24.61
C PHE A 467 3.08 -8.67 -24.74
N GLY A 468 4.05 -7.93 -25.31
CA GLY A 468 3.97 -6.47 -25.48
C GLY A 468 4.19 -5.64 -24.21
N LYS A 469 4.32 -6.26 -23.03
CA LYS A 469 4.55 -5.58 -21.75
C LYS A 469 5.98 -5.78 -21.25
N ILE A 470 6.47 -7.03 -21.34
CA ILE A 470 7.80 -7.45 -20.90
C ILE A 470 8.56 -8.00 -22.10
N CYS A 471 9.87 -7.76 -22.14
CA CYS A 471 10.75 -8.34 -23.13
C CYS A 471 10.90 -9.86 -22.86
N PRO A 472 10.63 -10.74 -23.85
CA PRO A 472 10.74 -12.19 -23.66
C PRO A 472 12.18 -12.69 -23.56
N ASN A 473 13.16 -11.89 -24.01
CA ASN A 473 14.57 -12.29 -24.10
C ASN A 473 15.43 -11.69 -22.99
N GLU A 474 15.10 -10.48 -22.53
CA GLU A 474 15.92 -9.73 -21.57
C GLU A 474 15.65 -10.21 -20.14
N THR A 475 16.34 -11.29 -19.77
CA THR A 475 16.42 -11.81 -18.41
C THR A 475 17.87 -12.25 -18.15
N PRO A 476 18.46 -11.95 -16.98
CA PRO A 476 19.78 -12.46 -16.65
C PRO A 476 19.76 -13.98 -16.48
N GLU A 477 20.90 -14.62 -16.77
CA GLU A 477 21.10 -16.05 -16.51
C GLU A 477 21.21 -16.35 -15.00
N GLY A 478 21.17 -17.64 -14.65
CA GLY A 478 21.37 -18.12 -13.28
C GLY A 478 20.15 -17.94 -12.39
N PRO A 479 20.33 -17.75 -11.06
CA PRO A 479 19.22 -17.76 -10.10
C PRO A 479 18.16 -16.67 -10.32
N ASN A 480 18.50 -15.60 -11.04
CA ASN A 480 17.58 -14.49 -11.35
C ASN A 480 16.75 -14.73 -12.62
N CYS A 481 17.02 -15.80 -13.37
CA CYS A 481 16.32 -16.10 -14.62
C CYS A 481 14.81 -16.20 -14.39
N GLY A 482 14.04 -15.38 -15.12
CA GLY A 482 12.58 -15.28 -15.01
C GLY A 482 12.06 -14.47 -13.82
N LEU A 483 12.91 -14.08 -12.86
CA LEU A 483 12.53 -13.22 -11.73
C LEU A 483 12.89 -11.76 -11.96
N VAL A 484 13.96 -11.51 -12.71
CA VAL A 484 14.36 -10.18 -13.17
C VAL A 484 14.07 -10.12 -14.67
N LYS A 485 13.27 -9.14 -15.06
CA LYS A 485 12.77 -8.95 -16.43
C LYS A 485 12.91 -7.50 -16.81
N ASN A 486 12.65 -7.15 -18.07
CA ASN A 486 12.67 -5.76 -18.54
C ASN A 486 11.39 -5.40 -19.28
N LEU A 487 10.98 -4.13 -19.21
CA LEU A 487 9.84 -3.63 -19.98
C LEU A 487 10.08 -3.74 -21.49
N ALA A 488 9.02 -4.10 -22.23
CA ALA A 488 9.02 -4.02 -23.69
C ALA A 488 9.09 -2.56 -24.16
N LEU A 489 9.60 -2.30 -25.36
CA LEU A 489 9.87 -0.94 -25.86
C LEU A 489 8.66 0.02 -25.76
N MET A 490 7.49 -0.38 -26.28
CA MET A 490 6.28 0.45 -26.27
C MET A 490 5.37 0.21 -25.05
N CYS A 491 5.91 -0.35 -23.95
CA CYS A 491 5.15 -0.54 -22.74
C CYS A 491 4.98 0.80 -22.02
N ASN A 492 3.72 1.17 -21.75
CA ASN A 492 3.39 2.31 -20.91
C ASN A 492 2.75 1.83 -19.61
N ILE A 493 3.12 2.45 -18.49
CA ILE A 493 2.56 2.18 -17.16
C ILE A 493 1.52 3.26 -16.87
N SER A 494 0.31 2.85 -16.48
CA SER A 494 -0.78 3.76 -16.17
C SER A 494 -0.47 4.64 -14.97
N GLU A 495 -0.85 5.92 -15.06
CA GLU A 495 -0.81 6.89 -13.96
C GLU A 495 -2.07 6.77 -13.08
N GLY A 496 -1.98 7.28 -11.85
CA GLY A 496 -3.14 7.39 -10.96
C GLY A 496 -4.17 8.37 -11.51
N SER A 497 -5.45 8.11 -11.22
CA SER A 497 -6.55 9.04 -11.53
C SER A 497 -7.52 9.06 -10.35
N ASP A 498 -8.27 10.14 -10.21
CA ASP A 498 -9.26 10.27 -9.13
C ASP A 498 -10.41 9.27 -9.35
N GLU A 499 -10.66 8.45 -8.33
CA GLU A 499 -11.74 7.46 -8.35
C GLU A 499 -13.12 8.14 -8.43
N GLN A 500 -13.25 9.36 -7.88
CA GLN A 500 -14.52 10.07 -7.85
C GLN A 500 -14.99 10.47 -9.26
N GLU A 501 -14.07 10.86 -10.15
CA GLU A 501 -14.40 11.18 -11.54
C GLU A 501 -15.02 9.99 -12.27
N ILE A 502 -14.48 8.79 -12.02
CA ILE A 502 -14.97 7.55 -12.60
C ILE A 502 -16.36 7.21 -12.04
N ILE A 503 -16.54 7.33 -10.72
CA ILE A 503 -17.84 7.10 -10.06
C ILE A 503 -18.90 8.04 -10.63
N ASP A 504 -18.59 9.32 -10.81
CA ASP A 504 -19.52 10.31 -11.35
C ASP A 504 -19.92 9.99 -12.80
N VAL A 505 -19.00 9.46 -13.61
CA VAL A 505 -19.31 8.98 -14.96
C VAL A 505 -20.22 7.74 -14.91
N ILE A 506 -19.94 6.77 -14.03
CA ILE A 506 -20.77 5.57 -13.89
C ILE A 506 -22.20 5.94 -13.45
N LYS A 507 -22.34 6.89 -12.52
CA LYS A 507 -23.65 7.44 -12.10
C LYS A 507 -24.39 8.08 -13.27
N LYS A 508 -23.71 8.89 -14.09
CA LYS A 508 -24.30 9.47 -15.32
C LYS A 508 -24.73 8.43 -16.34
N MET A 509 -24.12 7.25 -16.34
CA MET A 509 -24.50 6.13 -17.21
C MET A 509 -25.72 5.34 -16.69
N ASN A 510 -26.29 5.71 -15.53
CA ASN A 510 -27.40 5.01 -14.87
C ASN A 510 -27.10 3.52 -14.59
N VAL A 511 -25.83 3.19 -14.33
CA VAL A 511 -25.43 1.82 -13.95
C VAL A 511 -25.55 1.61 -12.43
N LEU A 512 -25.46 2.69 -11.66
CA LEU A 512 -25.71 2.72 -10.22
C LEU A 512 -27.00 3.52 -10.00
N GLU A 513 -27.98 2.95 -9.30
CA GLU A 513 -29.06 3.74 -8.70
C GLU A 513 -28.50 4.53 -7.50
N ASP A 514 -29.08 5.72 -7.24
CA ASP A 514 -28.57 6.76 -6.33
C ASP A 514 -28.23 6.29 -4.90
#